data_AF-A0A952D648-F1
#
_entry.id   AF-A0A952D648-F1
#
_cell.length_a   1.000
_cell.length_b   1.000
_cell.length_c   1.000
_cell.angle_alpha   90.00
_cell.angle_beta   90.00
_cell.angle_gamma   90.00
#
_symmetry.space_group_name_H-M   'P 1'
#
loop_
_entity.id
_entity.type
_entity.pdbx_description
1 polymer ?
#
loop_
_entity_poly.entity_id
_entity_poly.type
_entity_poly.pdbx_seq_one_letter_code
_entity_poly.pdbx_strand_id
1 'polypeptide(L)'
;MKRAFTLIELLVVIAIIAILAAMLFPVYAQAKEAAKKTTDLSNVKNHSTAILLYSGDYDDYYPRQVYKRPNAAVWGWNTPFTWREAVHPYIKSGTRTLYAPIRPHGV
;
A
#
# COMPACT_ATOMS: atom_id res chain seq x y z
N MET A 1 13.98 21.84 -49.92
CA MET A 1 15.26 21.16 -49.65
C MET A 1 15.08 20.32 -48.39
N LYS A 2 15.16 18.99 -48.47
CA LYS A 2 15.09 18.12 -47.29
C LYS A 2 16.50 18.00 -46.70
N ARG A 3 16.68 18.41 -45.44
CA ARG A 3 17.94 18.16 -44.72
C ARG A 3 18.03 16.67 -44.43
N ALA A 4 19.06 16.01 -44.92
CA ALA A 4 19.37 14.63 -44.56
C ALA A 4 20.00 14.64 -43.16
N PHE A 5 19.41 13.88 -42.24
CA PHE A 5 19.96 13.70 -40.89
C PHE A 5 21.23 12.87 -40.98
N THR A 6 22.30 13.28 -40.33
CA THR A 6 23.56 12.53 -40.35
C THR A 6 23.51 11.40 -39.32
N LEU A 7 24.13 10.26 -39.62
CA LEU A 7 24.19 9.13 -38.69
C LEU A 7 24.89 9.50 -37.36
N ILE A 8 25.85 10.43 -37.42
CA ILE A 8 26.59 10.90 -36.24
C ILE A 8 25.71 11.72 -35.29
N GLU A 9 24.81 12.57 -35.82
CA GLU A 9 23.85 13.31 -34.99
C GLU A 9 22.93 12.35 -34.23
N LEU A 10 22.45 11.29 -34.89
CA LEU A 10 21.60 10.30 -34.23
C LEU A 10 22.37 9.51 -33.16
N LEU A 11 23.62 9.15 -33.45
CA LEU A 11 24.47 8.37 -32.55
C LEU A 11 24.85 9.13 -31.27
N VAL A 12 25.17 10.43 -31.39
CA VAL A 12 25.48 11.26 -30.22
C VAL A 12 24.25 11.42 -29.32
N VAL A 13 23.06 11.57 -29.91
CA VAL A 13 21.82 11.73 -29.15
C VAL A 13 21.51 10.48 -28.32
N ILE A 14 21.59 9.29 -28.90
CA ILE A 14 21.35 8.05 -28.14
C ILE A 14 22.40 7.83 -27.05
N ALA A 15 23.66 8.23 -27.29
CA ALA A 15 24.72 8.12 -26.30
C ALA A 15 24.44 9.01 -25.07
N ILE A 16 23.99 10.24 -25.29
CA ILE A 16 23.60 11.15 -24.21
C ILE A 16 22.40 10.59 -23.44
N ILE A 17 21.36 10.10 -24.14
CA ILE A 17 20.18 9.50 -23.49
C ILE A 17 20.59 8.27 -22.65
N ALA A 18 21.51 7.43 -23.14
CA ALA A 18 21.98 6.26 -22.42
C ALA A 18 22.68 6.63 -21.10
N ILE A 19 23.54 7.66 -21.12
CA ILE A 19 24.22 8.15 -19.91
C ILE A 19 23.20 8.69 -18.90
N LEU A 20 22.24 9.50 -19.36
CA LEU A 20 21.18 10.04 -18.49
C LEU A 20 20.31 8.93 -17.89
N ALA A 21 19.89 7.96 -18.71
CA ALA A 21 19.08 6.84 -18.27
C ALA A 21 19.82 5.94 -17.26
N ALA A 22 21.12 5.71 -17.47
CA ALA A 22 21.95 4.92 -16.57
C ALA A 22 22.02 5.50 -15.15
N MET A 23 22.04 6.82 -15.01
CA MET A 23 21.95 7.48 -13.70
C MET A 23 20.51 7.51 -13.14
N LEU A 24 19.50 7.59 -14.00
CA LEU A 24 18.11 7.73 -13.60
C LEU A 24 17.47 6.42 -13.13
N PHE A 25 17.76 5.28 -13.78
CA PHE A 25 17.21 3.97 -13.41
C PHE A 25 17.46 3.56 -11.94
N PRO A 26 18.71 3.63 -11.41
CA PRO A 26 18.96 3.25 -10.02
C PRO A 26 18.26 4.17 -9.02
N VAL A 27 18.24 5.49 -9.31
CA VAL A 27 17.56 6.48 -8.46
C VAL A 27 16.05 6.29 -8.46
N TYR A 28 15.46 5.97 -9.62
CA TYR A 28 14.03 5.72 -9.74
C TYR A 28 13.57 4.51 -8.90
N ALA A 29 14.35 3.42 -8.89
CA ALA A 29 14.04 2.26 -8.07
C ALA A 29 14.02 2.59 -6.57
N GLN A 30 15.02 3.34 -6.10
CA GLN A 30 15.11 3.81 -4.71
C GLN A 30 13.95 4.76 -4.36
N ALA A 31 13.65 5.73 -5.24
CA ALA A 31 12.54 6.67 -5.04
C ALA A 31 11.19 5.95 -4.95
N LYS A 32 10.97 4.92 -5.78
CA LYS A 32 9.76 4.09 -5.74
C LYS A 32 9.64 3.31 -4.43
N GLU A 33 10.74 2.74 -3.93
CA GLU A 33 10.73 2.04 -2.64
C GLU A 33 10.48 3.02 -1.48
N ALA A 34 11.11 4.19 -1.51
CA ALA A 34 10.88 5.25 -0.52
C ALA A 34 9.42 5.70 -0.51
N ALA A 35 8.81 5.92 -1.69
CA ALA A 35 7.40 6.28 -1.81
C ALA A 35 6.46 5.20 -1.23
N LYS A 36 6.78 3.91 -1.44
CA LYS A 36 6.05 2.80 -0.82
C LYS A 36 6.18 2.85 0.70
N LYS A 37 7.39 3.02 1.25
CA LYS A 37 7.62 3.14 2.70
C LYS A 37 6.83 4.30 3.30
N THR A 38 6.84 5.47 2.66
CA THR A 38 6.06 6.64 3.12
C THR A 38 4.56 6.38 3.10
N THR A 39 4.08 5.68 2.07
CA THR A 39 2.67 5.29 1.96
C THR A 39 2.28 4.30 3.06
N ASP A 40 3.11 3.29 3.32
CA ASP A 40 2.87 2.29 4.35
C ASP A 40 2.88 2.91 5.75
N LEU A 41 3.82 3.81 6.03
CA LEU A 41 3.85 4.57 7.27
C LEU A 41 2.59 5.41 7.47
N SER A 42 2.12 6.07 6.40
CA SER A 42 0.89 6.86 6.43
C SER A 42 -0.33 5.98 6.70
N ASN A 43 -0.39 4.79 6.09
CA ASN A 43 -1.46 3.82 6.34
C ASN A 43 -1.46 3.37 7.80
N VAL A 44 -0.30 3.00 8.37
CA VAL A 44 -0.19 2.60 9.78
C VAL A 44 -0.67 3.72 10.70
N LYS A 45 -0.22 4.95 10.47
CA LYS A 45 -0.67 6.11 11.24
C LYS A 45 -2.19 6.27 11.18
N ASN A 46 -2.79 6.18 9.98
CA ASN A 46 -4.23 6.28 9.82
C ASN A 46 -4.98 5.16 10.59
N HIS A 47 -4.47 3.93 10.57
CA HIS A 47 -5.07 2.81 11.33
C HIS A 47 -4.94 3.02 12.84
N SER A 48 -3.77 3.44 13.33
CA SER A 48 -3.59 3.77 14.75
C SER A 48 -4.52 4.88 15.21
N THR A 49 -4.67 5.94 14.40
CA THR A 49 -5.64 7.01 14.69
C THR A 49 -7.07 6.49 14.72
N ALA A 50 -7.47 5.64 13.76
CA ALA A 50 -8.81 5.04 13.74
C ALA A 50 -9.09 4.18 14.98
N ILE A 51 -8.10 3.42 15.45
CA ILE A 51 -8.22 2.62 16.69
C ILE A 51 -8.36 3.52 17.91
N LEU A 52 -7.60 4.61 18.00
CA LEU A 52 -7.71 5.56 19.11
C LEU A 52 -9.06 6.26 19.14
N LEU A 53 -9.59 6.64 17.97
CA LEU A 53 -10.93 7.22 17.87
C LEU A 53 -12.00 6.22 18.31
N TYR A 54 -11.91 4.97 17.88
CA TYR A 54 -12.78 3.90 18.36
C TYR A 54 -12.70 3.74 19.88
N SER A 55 -11.49 3.69 20.45
CA SER A 55 -11.30 3.55 21.90
C SER A 55 -12.02 4.65 22.68
N GLY A 56 -11.94 5.90 22.19
CA GLY A 56 -12.63 7.04 22.82
C GLY A 56 -14.16 6.94 22.78
N ASP A 57 -14.73 6.32 21.75
CA ASP A 57 -16.19 6.15 21.62
C ASP A 57 -16.72 4.93 22.39
N TYR A 58 -15.85 4.01 22.79
CA TYR A 58 -16.20 2.72 23.40
C TYR A 58 -15.54 2.53 24.78
N ASP A 59 -15.61 3.51 25.68
CA ASP A 59 -15.14 3.43 27.08
C ASP A 59 -13.71 2.88 27.24
N ASP A 60 -12.79 3.32 26.37
CA ASP A 60 -11.39 2.88 26.31
C ASP A 60 -11.18 1.38 25.96
N TYR A 61 -12.20 0.71 25.42
CA TYR A 61 -12.06 -0.63 24.88
C TYR A 61 -11.43 -0.63 23.49
N TYR A 62 -10.41 -1.45 23.30
CA TYR A 62 -9.84 -1.72 21.98
C TYR A 62 -10.76 -2.59 21.12
N PRO A 63 -10.75 -2.42 19.78
CA PRO A 63 -11.61 -3.18 18.89
C PRO A 63 -11.23 -4.66 18.90
N ARG A 64 -12.23 -5.53 19.05
CA ARG A 64 -12.04 -6.97 19.19
C ARG A 64 -11.67 -7.62 17.86
N GLN A 65 -10.70 -8.53 17.86
CA GLN A 65 -10.48 -9.44 16.73
C GLN A 65 -11.19 -10.77 16.96
N VAL A 66 -12.23 -11.05 16.16
CA VAL A 66 -12.89 -12.36 16.13
C VAL A 66 -12.30 -13.18 14.99
N TYR A 67 -11.71 -14.33 15.30
CA TYR A 67 -11.20 -15.27 14.28
C TYR A 67 -12.34 -16.14 13.73
N LYS A 68 -12.50 -16.16 12.41
CA LYS A 68 -13.39 -17.13 11.74
C LYS A 68 -12.82 -18.53 11.95
N ARG A 69 -13.48 -19.38 12.75
CA ARG A 69 -13.19 -20.81 12.74
C ARG A 69 -13.56 -21.38 11.36
N PRO A 70 -12.63 -22.02 10.63
CA PRO A 70 -13.00 -22.74 9.42
C PRO A 70 -14.07 -23.77 9.80
N ASN A 71 -15.22 -23.75 9.12
CA ASN A 71 -16.39 -24.62 9.35
C ASN A 71 -17.28 -24.34 10.57
N ALA A 72 -17.22 -23.15 11.20
CA ALA A 72 -18.33 -22.74 12.05
C ALA A 72 -19.54 -22.39 11.17
N ALA A 73 -20.59 -23.23 11.21
CA ALA A 73 -21.86 -22.91 10.56
C ALA A 73 -22.40 -21.60 11.17
N VAL A 74 -22.43 -20.53 10.37
CA VAL A 74 -22.87 -19.21 10.81
C VAL A 74 -24.40 -19.20 10.85
N TRP A 75 -24.97 -19.75 11.92
CA TRP A 75 -26.40 -19.65 12.19
C TRP A 75 -26.66 -18.45 13.11
N GLY A 76 -27.18 -17.36 12.52
CA GLY A 76 -27.70 -16.18 13.21
C GLY A 76 -26.65 -15.13 13.57
N TRP A 77 -26.88 -13.86 13.19
CA TRP A 77 -26.26 -12.59 13.64
C TRP A 77 -24.75 -12.55 13.95
N ASN A 78 -23.98 -13.54 13.50
CA ASN A 78 -22.55 -13.73 13.75
C ASN A 78 -21.77 -13.51 12.44
N THR A 79 -21.94 -12.33 11.84
CA THR A 79 -20.85 -11.79 11.02
C THR A 79 -19.73 -11.51 12.02
N PRO A 80 -18.54 -12.12 11.87
CA PRO A 80 -17.47 -11.89 12.82
C PRO A 80 -17.06 -10.44 12.67
N PHE A 81 -17.51 -9.60 13.59
CA PHE A 81 -17.12 -8.20 13.71
C PHE A 81 -15.61 -8.20 13.93
N THR A 82 -14.87 -8.03 12.85
CA THR A 82 -13.43 -7.92 12.94
C THR A 82 -13.10 -6.52 13.42
N TRP A 83 -11.95 -6.34 14.09
CA TRP A 83 -11.50 -5.01 14.49
C TRP A 83 -11.50 -4.03 13.32
N ARG A 84 -11.25 -4.53 12.09
CA ARG A 84 -11.27 -3.74 10.85
C ARG A 84 -12.64 -3.18 10.54
N GLU A 85 -13.70 -3.95 10.71
CA GLU A 85 -15.09 -3.50 10.51
C GLU A 85 -15.50 -2.52 11.61
N ALA A 86 -15.05 -2.77 12.84
CA ALA A 86 -15.30 -1.88 13.97
C ALA A 86 -14.67 -0.49 13.78
N VAL A 87 -13.43 -0.42 13.28
CA VAL A 87 -12.76 0.87 13.04
C VAL A 87 -13.05 1.46 11.66
N HIS A 88 -13.77 0.76 10.78
CA HIS A 88 -14.03 1.19 9.41
C HIS A 88 -14.65 2.60 9.30
N PRO A 89 -15.62 3.01 10.16
CA PRO A 89 -16.16 4.37 10.14
C PRO A 89 -15.12 5.47 10.40
N TYR A 90 -14.03 5.13 11.10
CA TYR A 90 -12.96 6.05 11.49
C TYR A 90 -11.79 6.05 10.51
N ILE A 91 -11.78 5.16 9.50
CA ILE A 91 -10.74 5.10 8.48
C ILE A 91 -11.04 6.12 7.37
N LYS A 92 -10.09 7.03 7.11
CA LYS A 92 -10.18 7.98 6.00
C LYS A 92 -10.20 7.26 4.65
N SER A 93 -11.10 7.67 3.76
CA SER A 93 -11.24 7.16 2.39
C SER A 93 -9.90 7.22 1.64
N GLY A 94 -9.40 6.08 1.18
CA GLY A 94 -8.10 5.94 0.50
C GLY A 94 -7.01 5.26 1.32
N THR A 95 -7.23 5.02 2.63
CA THR A 95 -6.33 4.18 3.44
C THR A 95 -6.45 2.75 2.96
N ARG A 96 -5.31 2.13 2.61
CA ARG A 96 -5.31 0.71 2.23
C ARG A 96 -5.68 -0.12 3.45
N THR A 97 -6.80 -0.84 3.37
CA THR A 97 -7.14 -1.85 4.36
C THR A 97 -6.02 -2.90 4.34
N LEU A 98 -5.50 -3.26 5.52
CA LEU A 98 -4.47 -4.29 5.68
C LEU A 98 -5.08 -5.68 5.42
N TYR A 99 -5.64 -5.90 4.23
CA TYR A 99 -5.84 -7.22 3.68
C TYR A 99 -4.48 -7.68 3.16
N ALA A 100 -3.60 -8.05 4.09
CA ALA A 100 -2.58 -9.01 3.72
C ALA A 100 -3.35 -10.29 3.40
N PRO A 101 -3.33 -10.81 2.15
CA PRO A 101 -3.62 -12.22 2.00
C PRO A 101 -2.67 -12.90 2.96
N ILE A 102 -3.22 -13.66 3.89
CA ILE A 102 -2.45 -14.60 4.71
C ILE A 102 -1.69 -15.38 3.66
N ARG A 103 -0.40 -15.10 3.44
CA ARG A 103 0.38 -15.98 2.57
C ARG A 103 0.25 -17.31 3.28
N PRO A 104 -0.28 -18.37 2.64
CA PRO A 104 0.00 -19.69 3.17
C PRO A 104 1.52 -19.72 3.26
N HIS A 105 2.04 -19.94 4.46
CA HIS A 105 3.43 -20.32 4.62
C HIS A 105 3.56 -21.63 3.86
N GLY A 106 3.84 -21.53 2.56
CA GLY A 106 4.17 -22.64 1.71
C GLY A 106 5.50 -23.19 2.21
N VAL A 107 5.49 -24.50 2.45
CA VAL A 107 6.43 -25.37 1.73
C VAL A 107 6.48 -25.01 0.24
#